data_AF-A0A4S3ZP36-F1
#
_entry.id   AF-A0A4S3ZP36-F1
#
_cell.length_a   1.000
_cell.length_b   1.000
_cell.length_c   1.000
_cell.angle_alpha   90.00
_cell.angle_beta   90.00
_cell.angle_gamma   90.00
#
_symmetry.space_group_name_H-M   'P 1'
#
loop_
_entity.id
_entity.type
_entity.pdbx_description
1 polymer ?
#
loop_
_entity_poly.entity_id
_entity_poly.type
_entity_poly.pdbx_seq_one_letter_code
_entity_poly.pdbx_strand_id
1 'polypeptide(L)'
;MRVIRKSRFSLTTENKDTRRSGLDIMAMSTFRSRLFSLLRETSGNFGMMTALLLPVSVGVVGLGLDATNMIQNKRAMQNAVDAAALATATAMTNNMSKDAADAMAKSYVQSQLANSLSDATTEAANLTASTNISTTDTGNGTIYDVGLTSSYTMQTNALSQAFGWKTVTISAYGKAEASTVTSSTGPEGNPLSMYLALDRSGSMNDATDTTYSTTCTDTYWTWFGPVTNTYACTQYYTKIQSLKLAVQSLAAKLNANDPTNSYVRMGADSYNSAADAQQAMGWGTAKVVSYVNALQASGGTDATGALAAAYSALKASNKTEAKAHKTSDFKRYVVFLTDGEMTGNSNTWNATIDSNVRNMCNQIKADKIEIFTVAFNAPPNGKSLLNFCATDSNHYFEATNTASLVAAFTSIGKTTTKPTTTRLTN
;
A
#
# COMPACT_ATOMS: atom_id res chain seq x y z
N MET A 1 -61.20 -45.81 36.61
CA MET A 1 -61.54 -46.46 37.89
C MET A 1 -61.84 -45.34 38.89
N ARG A 2 -63.12 -45.06 39.17
CA ARG A 2 -63.75 -45.34 40.48
C ARG A 2 -62.91 -44.74 41.62
N VAL A 3 -63.34 -43.76 42.43
CA VAL A 3 -64.57 -43.73 43.25
C VAL A 3 -64.39 -42.46 44.13
N ILE A 4 -65.33 -41.50 44.15
CA ILE A 4 -66.43 -41.38 45.15
C ILE A 4 -65.90 -40.89 46.52
N ARG A 5 -66.50 -39.99 47.30
CA ARG A 5 -67.78 -39.25 47.29
C ARG A 5 -67.80 -38.37 48.55
N LYS A 6 -68.61 -37.30 48.48
CA LYS A 6 -69.53 -36.77 49.53
C LYS A 6 -68.87 -36.22 50.81
N SER A 7 -69.39 -35.20 51.50
CA SER A 7 -70.72 -34.56 51.58
C SER A 7 -70.50 -33.21 52.30
N ARG A 8 -70.99 -32.06 51.82
CA ARG A 8 -72.36 -31.50 51.89
C ARG A 8 -72.75 -30.95 53.28
N PHE A 9 -73.10 -29.65 53.31
CA PHE A 9 -74.01 -28.94 54.24
C PHE A 9 -73.48 -28.76 55.70
N SER A 10 -73.76 -27.71 56.47
CA SER A 10 -74.80 -26.68 56.47
C SER A 10 -74.45 -25.55 57.46
N LEU A 11 -74.77 -24.31 57.09
CA LEU A 11 -75.35 -23.20 57.89
C LEU A 11 -74.99 -22.92 59.38
N THR A 12 -74.88 -21.59 59.61
CA THR A 12 -75.51 -20.76 60.66
C THR A 12 -74.83 -20.46 62.02
N THR A 13 -74.94 -19.16 62.34
CA THR A 13 -75.12 -18.49 63.66
C THR A 13 -73.92 -18.46 64.61
N GLU A 14 -73.34 -17.28 64.86
CA GLU A 14 -73.80 -16.27 65.84
C GLU A 14 -73.74 -16.81 67.27
N ASN A 15 -72.76 -16.34 68.06
CA ASN A 15 -73.05 -15.94 69.43
C ASN A 15 -72.02 -14.96 70.00
N LYS A 16 -72.56 -13.91 70.62
CA LYS A 16 -71.92 -13.02 71.60
C LYS A 16 -71.50 -13.86 72.82
N ASP A 17 -70.49 -13.45 73.59
CA ASP A 17 -70.63 -12.42 74.62
C ASP A 17 -69.47 -12.42 75.64
N THR A 18 -69.21 -11.22 76.15
CA THR A 18 -68.68 -10.90 77.50
C THR A 18 -67.26 -11.30 77.97
N ARG A 19 -66.43 -10.24 78.01
CA ARG A 19 -65.82 -9.62 79.21
C ARG A 19 -64.70 -10.35 79.99
N ARG A 20 -63.57 -9.63 80.04
CA ARG A 20 -62.93 -8.97 81.21
C ARG A 20 -61.50 -9.41 81.55
N SER A 21 -60.72 -8.37 81.85
CA SER A 21 -59.49 -8.27 82.65
C SER A 21 -58.21 -8.92 82.08
N GLY A 22 -57.23 -8.07 81.76
CA GLY A 22 -55.85 -8.51 81.53
C GLY A 22 -54.98 -7.63 80.61
N LEU A 23 -55.43 -6.44 80.18
CA LEU A 23 -54.52 -5.45 79.61
C LEU A 23 -53.73 -4.82 80.78
N ASP A 24 -52.41 -5.02 80.82
CA ASP A 24 -51.41 -3.96 81.10
C ASP A 24 -50.05 -4.48 81.61
N ILE A 25 -49.87 -5.79 81.88
CA ILE A 25 -48.59 -6.27 82.45
C ILE A 25 -47.77 -7.18 81.51
N MET A 26 -48.35 -7.74 80.44
CA MET A 26 -47.64 -8.73 79.60
C MET A 26 -46.96 -8.16 78.34
N ALA A 27 -47.23 -6.90 77.99
CA ALA A 27 -46.71 -6.28 76.76
C ALA A 27 -45.30 -5.66 76.89
N MET A 28 -44.85 -5.34 78.12
CA MET A 28 -43.55 -4.67 78.33
C MET A 28 -42.36 -5.64 78.53
N SER A 29 -42.57 -6.89 78.96
CA SER A 29 -41.46 -7.83 79.19
C SER A 29 -41.05 -8.61 77.93
N THR A 30 -41.99 -8.87 77.02
CA THR A 30 -41.73 -9.54 75.74
C THR A 30 -41.07 -8.61 74.73
N PHE A 31 -41.36 -7.30 74.79
CA PHE A 31 -40.72 -6.30 73.94
C PHE A 31 -39.25 -6.06 74.34
N ARG A 32 -38.95 -5.97 75.65
CA ARG A 32 -37.57 -5.85 76.16
C ARG A 32 -36.72 -7.11 75.90
N SER A 33 -37.30 -8.30 76.02
CA SER A 33 -36.61 -9.57 75.75
C SER A 33 -36.26 -9.75 74.26
N ARG A 34 -37.13 -9.32 73.34
CA ARG A 34 -36.86 -9.38 71.89
C ARG A 34 -35.87 -8.32 71.42
N LEU A 35 -35.87 -7.13 72.03
CA LEU A 35 -34.93 -6.05 71.69
C LEU A 35 -33.48 -6.40 72.05
N PHE A 36 -33.25 -7.10 73.17
CA PHE A 36 -31.92 -7.61 73.52
C PHE A 36 -31.50 -8.84 72.70
N SER A 37 -32.45 -9.60 72.12
CA SER A 37 -32.12 -10.66 71.16
C SER A 37 -31.61 -10.12 69.82
N LEU A 38 -32.08 -8.93 69.40
CA LEU A 38 -31.59 -8.23 68.20
C LEU A 38 -30.18 -7.63 68.38
N LEU A 39 -29.81 -7.24 69.61
CA LEU A 39 -28.47 -6.71 69.91
C LEU A 39 -27.39 -7.80 70.04
N ARG A 40 -27.80 -9.07 70.17
CA ARG A 40 -26.90 -10.23 70.24
C ARG A 40 -26.81 -10.99 68.91
N GLU A 41 -27.50 -10.51 67.88
CA GLU A 41 -27.50 -11.08 66.53
C GLU A 41 -26.28 -10.60 65.72
N THR A 42 -25.28 -11.47 65.58
CA THR A 42 -24.11 -11.25 64.71
C THR A 42 -24.46 -11.30 63.20
N SER A 43 -25.70 -11.69 62.87
CA SER A 43 -26.33 -11.57 61.54
C SER A 43 -26.49 -10.11 61.08
N GLY A 44 -26.60 -9.14 62.00
CA GLY A 44 -26.75 -7.72 61.66
C GLY A 44 -25.47 -7.04 61.16
N ASN A 45 -24.30 -7.50 61.62
CA ASN A 45 -23.00 -6.98 61.15
C ASN A 45 -22.74 -7.37 59.70
N PHE A 46 -23.18 -8.56 59.30
CA PHE A 46 -23.17 -8.97 57.89
C PHE A 46 -24.07 -8.06 57.06
N GLY A 47 -25.30 -7.78 57.53
CA GLY A 47 -26.21 -6.85 56.86
C GLY A 47 -25.63 -5.44 56.69
N MET A 48 -25.00 -4.88 57.72
CA MET A 48 -24.37 -3.55 57.66
C MET A 48 -23.12 -3.52 56.78
N MET A 49 -22.25 -4.53 56.86
CA MET A 49 -21.07 -4.63 55.99
C MET A 49 -21.46 -4.86 54.53
N THR A 50 -22.45 -5.71 54.26
CA THR A 50 -23.00 -5.91 52.91
C THR A 50 -23.68 -4.63 52.41
N ALA A 51 -24.46 -3.92 53.23
CA ALA A 51 -25.12 -2.68 52.83
C ALA A 51 -24.11 -1.57 52.44
N LEU A 52 -22.94 -1.53 53.08
CA LEU A 52 -21.88 -0.58 52.74
C LEU A 52 -21.02 -1.05 51.55
N LEU A 53 -20.71 -2.34 51.45
CA LEU A 53 -19.85 -2.88 50.40
C LEU A 53 -20.56 -3.11 49.06
N LEU A 54 -21.87 -3.36 49.07
CA LEU A 54 -22.63 -3.67 47.86
C LEU A 54 -22.63 -2.50 46.86
N PRO A 55 -22.89 -1.24 47.25
CA PRO A 55 -22.74 -0.10 46.34
C PRO A 55 -21.32 0.06 45.79
N VAL A 56 -20.29 -0.16 46.62
CA VAL A 56 -18.89 -0.03 46.21
C VAL A 56 -18.50 -1.09 45.20
N SER A 57 -18.86 -2.35 45.44
CA SER A 57 -18.57 -3.47 44.53
C SER A 57 -19.29 -3.34 43.18
N VAL A 58 -20.56 -2.92 43.19
CA VAL A 58 -21.34 -2.63 41.97
C VAL A 58 -20.72 -1.48 41.18
N GLY A 59 -20.25 -0.43 41.86
CA GLY A 59 -19.51 0.67 41.24
C GLY A 59 -18.21 0.22 40.56
N VAL A 60 -17.42 -0.63 41.23
CA VAL A 60 -16.17 -1.17 40.66
C VAL A 60 -16.42 -2.03 39.42
N VAL A 61 -17.46 -2.87 39.44
CA VAL A 61 -17.85 -3.68 38.28
C VAL A 61 -18.33 -2.80 37.12
N GLY A 62 -19.13 -1.77 37.40
CA GLY A 62 -19.59 -0.80 36.40
C GLY A 62 -18.43 -0.10 35.69
N LEU A 63 -17.46 0.41 36.46
CA LEU A 63 -16.27 1.07 35.91
C LEU A 63 -15.36 0.10 35.14
N GLY A 64 -15.27 -1.17 35.57
CA GLY A 64 -14.46 -2.19 34.89
C GLY A 64 -14.99 -2.56 33.50
N LEU A 65 -16.32 -2.65 33.36
CA LEU A 65 -16.96 -2.89 32.06
C LEU A 65 -16.75 -1.70 31.12
N ASP A 66 -16.92 -0.47 31.61
CA ASP A 66 -16.68 0.74 30.81
C ASP A 66 -15.21 0.89 30.42
N ALA A 67 -14.26 0.55 31.31
CA ALA A 67 -12.83 0.57 30.99
C ALA A 67 -12.49 -0.42 29.87
N THR A 68 -13.12 -1.59 29.85
CA THR A 68 -12.92 -2.58 28.80
C THR A 68 -13.40 -2.07 27.45
N ASN A 69 -14.61 -1.50 27.39
CA ASN A 69 -15.16 -0.89 26.18
C ASN A 69 -14.33 0.32 25.73
N MET A 70 -13.88 1.14 26.68
CA MET A 70 -13.02 2.29 26.40
C MET A 70 -11.70 1.89 25.75
N ILE A 71 -11.04 0.84 26.25
CA ILE A 71 -9.77 0.36 25.70
C ILE A 71 -9.97 -0.19 24.28
N GLN A 72 -11.06 -0.94 24.04
CA GLN A 72 -11.36 -1.46 22.70
C GLN A 72 -11.65 -0.32 21.71
N ASN A 73 -12.51 0.62 22.09
CA ASN A 73 -12.86 1.77 21.25
C ASN A 73 -11.65 2.67 21.00
N LYS A 74 -10.78 2.88 21.99
CA LYS A 74 -9.56 3.68 21.82
C LYS A 74 -8.57 3.04 20.84
N ARG A 75 -8.42 1.71 20.85
CA ARG A 75 -7.56 1.00 19.88
C ARG A 75 -8.14 1.07 18.47
N ALA A 76 -9.45 0.86 18.32
CA ALA A 76 -10.12 0.99 17.03
C ALA A 76 -9.97 2.41 16.45
N MET A 77 -10.14 3.44 17.29
CA MET A 77 -9.93 4.84 16.89
C MET A 77 -8.48 5.12 16.49
N GLN A 78 -7.49 4.62 17.23
CA GLN A 78 -6.09 4.86 16.88
C GLN A 78 -5.75 4.25 15.52
N ASN A 79 -6.17 3.00 15.27
CA ASN A 79 -5.97 2.33 13.98
C ASN A 79 -6.66 3.08 12.83
N ALA A 80 -7.89 3.56 13.06
CA ALA A 80 -8.65 4.31 12.06
C ALA A 80 -7.99 5.67 11.74
N VAL A 81 -7.52 6.39 12.76
CA VAL A 81 -6.86 7.69 12.62
C VAL A 81 -5.51 7.55 11.91
N ASP A 82 -4.71 6.55 12.25
CA ASP A 82 -3.41 6.29 11.59
C ASP A 82 -3.60 5.95 10.11
N ALA A 83 -4.56 5.07 9.80
CA ALA A 83 -4.89 4.71 8.42
C ALA A 83 -5.43 5.92 7.63
N ALA A 84 -6.30 6.72 8.24
CA ALA A 84 -6.85 7.93 7.63
C ALA A 84 -5.77 9.00 7.37
N ALA A 85 -4.88 9.24 8.33
CA ALA A 85 -3.77 10.18 8.19
C ALA A 85 -2.84 9.76 7.05
N LEU A 86 -2.45 8.49 6.99
CA LEU A 86 -1.59 7.94 5.93
C LEU A 86 -2.25 8.00 4.54
N ALA A 87 -3.52 7.61 4.44
CA ALA A 87 -4.27 7.64 3.19
C ALA A 87 -4.43 9.07 2.67
N THR A 88 -4.75 10.02 3.56
CA THR A 88 -4.91 11.43 3.21
C THR A 88 -3.58 12.05 2.77
N ALA A 89 -2.48 11.77 3.50
CA ALA A 89 -1.15 12.25 3.13
C ALA A 89 -0.72 11.70 1.76
N THR A 90 -1.01 10.43 1.46
CA THR A 90 -0.76 9.82 0.15
C THR A 90 -1.62 10.43 -0.95
N ALA A 91 -2.89 10.71 -0.69
CA ALA A 91 -3.75 11.31 -1.70
C ALA A 91 -3.36 12.76 -2.02
N MET A 92 -2.81 13.51 -1.05
CA MET A 92 -2.27 14.85 -1.24
C MET A 92 -1.08 14.89 -2.21
N THR A 93 -0.26 13.84 -2.28
CA THR A 93 0.84 13.76 -3.27
C THR A 93 0.35 13.58 -4.71
N ASN A 94 -0.92 13.20 -4.90
CA ASN A 94 -1.56 13.05 -6.21
C ASN A 94 -2.38 14.28 -6.63
N ASN A 95 -1.97 15.49 -6.19
CA ASN A 95 -2.62 16.77 -6.49
C ASN A 95 -4.06 16.94 -5.93
N MET A 96 -4.38 16.31 -4.79
CA MET A 96 -5.64 16.56 -4.10
C MET A 96 -5.62 17.93 -3.38
N SER A 97 -6.74 18.66 -3.40
CA SER A 97 -6.85 19.94 -2.68
C SER A 97 -6.96 19.73 -1.17
N LYS A 98 -6.55 20.75 -0.38
CA LYS A 98 -6.63 20.71 1.09
C LYS A 98 -8.06 20.49 1.60
N ASP A 99 -9.06 21.06 0.93
CA ASP A 99 -10.48 20.88 1.29
C ASP A 99 -10.98 19.46 1.01
N ALA A 100 -10.57 18.88 -0.13
CA ALA A 100 -10.88 17.49 -0.46
C ALA A 100 -10.16 16.51 0.47
N ALA A 101 -8.95 16.85 0.91
CA ALA A 101 -8.17 16.08 1.87
C ALA A 101 -8.80 16.06 3.25
N ASP A 102 -9.28 17.21 3.73
CA ASP A 102 -10.01 17.29 5.00
C ASP A 102 -11.30 16.47 4.96
N ALA A 103 -12.06 16.56 3.87
CA ALA A 103 -13.26 15.74 3.66
C ALA A 103 -12.94 14.23 3.60
N MET A 104 -11.84 13.87 2.95
CA MET A 104 -11.36 12.47 2.86
C MET A 104 -10.97 11.94 4.25
N ALA A 105 -10.15 12.67 5.01
CA ALA A 105 -9.72 12.23 6.34
C ALA A 105 -10.92 12.01 7.28
N LYS A 106 -11.89 12.94 7.26
CA LYS A 106 -13.12 12.86 8.07
C LYS A 106 -13.98 11.66 7.68
N SER A 107 -14.24 11.47 6.38
CA SER A 107 -15.04 10.35 5.88
C SER A 107 -14.36 9.00 6.09
N TYR A 108 -13.02 8.95 6.03
CA TYR A 108 -12.26 7.73 6.28
C TYR A 108 -12.37 7.29 7.74
N VAL A 109 -12.17 8.21 8.71
CA VAL A 109 -12.34 7.85 10.13
C VAL A 109 -13.78 7.47 10.43
N GLN A 110 -14.75 8.19 9.89
CA GLN A 110 -16.18 7.88 10.05
C GLN A 110 -16.52 6.47 9.53
N SER A 111 -16.06 6.12 8.32
CA SER A 111 -16.33 4.81 7.72
C SER A 111 -15.63 3.66 8.43
N GLN A 112 -14.36 3.83 8.81
CA GLN A 112 -13.60 2.79 9.53
C GLN A 112 -14.14 2.55 10.94
N LEU A 113 -14.56 3.63 11.61
CA LEU A 113 -15.09 3.53 12.97
C LEU A 113 -16.53 2.99 12.97
N ALA A 114 -17.37 3.37 12.00
CA ALA A 114 -18.71 2.81 11.82
C ALA A 114 -18.68 1.29 11.54
N ASN A 115 -17.61 0.78 10.93
CA ASN A 115 -17.44 -0.65 10.70
C ASN A 115 -16.96 -1.42 11.95
N SER A 116 -16.42 -0.70 12.95
CA SER A 116 -15.86 -1.26 14.18
C SER A 116 -16.78 -1.11 15.40
N LEU A 117 -17.78 -0.21 15.33
CA LEU A 117 -18.73 0.07 16.42
C LEU A 117 -20.14 -0.36 16.02
N SER A 118 -20.75 -1.21 16.84
CA SER A 118 -21.96 -1.98 16.51
C SER A 118 -23.27 -1.18 16.36
N ASP A 119 -23.25 0.16 16.40
CA ASP A 119 -24.47 0.98 16.42
C ASP A 119 -24.32 2.27 15.57
N ALA A 120 -24.26 2.10 14.25
CA ALA A 120 -23.79 3.11 13.28
C ALA A 120 -24.57 4.45 13.21
N THR A 121 -25.75 4.59 13.82
CA THR A 121 -26.62 5.76 13.64
C THR A 121 -26.48 6.87 14.69
N THR A 122 -26.02 6.55 15.91
CA THR A 122 -25.85 7.53 17.01
C THR A 122 -24.41 8.01 17.16
N GLU A 123 -23.48 7.31 16.50
CA GLU A 123 -22.03 7.43 16.62
C GLU A 123 -21.45 8.54 15.74
N ALA A 124 -22.05 8.80 14.57
CA ALA A 124 -21.65 9.87 13.66
C ALA A 124 -21.87 11.27 14.26
N ALA A 125 -22.82 11.43 15.18
CA ALA A 125 -23.13 12.69 15.85
C ALA A 125 -22.18 13.01 17.03
N ASN A 126 -21.61 11.99 17.66
CA ASN A 126 -20.69 12.12 18.80
C ASN A 126 -19.21 12.02 18.41
N LEU A 127 -18.93 11.84 17.12
CA LEU A 127 -17.60 11.77 16.53
C LEU A 127 -17.22 13.11 15.92
N THR A 128 -16.17 13.73 16.44
CA THR A 128 -15.59 14.96 15.89
C THR A 128 -14.18 14.69 15.41
N ALA A 129 -13.94 14.87 14.11
CA ALA A 129 -12.63 14.76 13.49
C ALA A 129 -12.16 16.14 13.00
N SER A 130 -10.93 16.52 13.35
CA SER A 130 -10.28 17.73 12.90
C SER A 130 -8.95 17.39 12.26
N THR A 131 -8.70 17.94 11.08
CA THR A 131 -7.38 17.84 10.42
C THR A 131 -6.56 19.09 10.68
N ASN A 132 -5.25 18.91 10.78
CA ASN A 132 -4.27 19.97 10.65
C ASN A 132 -3.36 19.59 9.48
N ILE A 133 -3.63 20.19 8.33
CA ILE A 133 -2.86 19.97 7.10
C ILE A 133 -1.89 21.12 6.94
N SER A 134 -0.60 20.85 7.05
CA SER A 134 0.45 21.83 6.72
C SER A 134 1.09 21.44 5.39
N THR A 135 1.32 22.44 4.55
CA THR A 135 2.00 22.29 3.26
C THR A 135 3.26 23.14 3.30
N THR A 136 4.42 22.51 3.15
CA THR A 136 5.69 23.21 3.04
C THR A 136 6.19 23.06 1.62
N ASP A 137 6.13 24.15 0.86
CA ASP A 137 6.73 24.23 -0.47
C ASP A 137 8.23 24.46 -0.32
N THR A 138 9.03 23.52 -0.83
CA THR A 138 10.49 23.59 -0.76
C THR A 138 11.10 24.10 -2.07
N GLY A 139 10.28 24.49 -3.06
CA GLY A 139 10.71 24.90 -4.40
C GLY A 139 10.98 23.73 -5.36
N ASN A 140 11.22 22.53 -4.81
CA ASN A 140 11.48 21.29 -5.55
C ASN A 140 10.39 20.22 -5.34
N GLY A 141 9.27 20.63 -4.75
CA GLY A 141 8.05 19.88 -4.47
C GLY A 141 7.48 20.26 -3.11
N THR A 142 6.49 19.53 -2.62
CA THR A 142 5.70 19.92 -1.45
C THR A 142 5.72 18.80 -0.40
N ILE A 143 6.07 19.15 0.84
CA ILE A 143 5.87 18.27 2.00
C ILE A 143 4.44 18.51 2.51
N TYR A 144 3.71 17.42 2.69
CA TYR A 144 2.37 17.37 3.24
C TYR A 144 2.41 16.71 4.60
N ASP A 145 2.26 17.51 5.65
CA ASP A 145 2.01 17.04 7.01
C ASP A 145 0.51 16.98 7.22
N VAL A 146 -0.01 15.79 7.53
CA VAL A 146 -1.41 15.57 7.87
C VAL A 146 -1.47 15.09 9.32
N GLY A 147 -1.83 16.00 10.22
CA GLY A 147 -2.25 15.67 11.58
C GLY A 147 -3.77 15.45 11.61
N LEU A 148 -4.21 14.38 12.23
CA LEU A 148 -5.63 14.06 12.39
C LEU A 148 -5.92 13.78 13.85
N THR A 149 -6.84 14.55 14.41
CA THR A 149 -7.36 14.35 15.76
C THR A 149 -8.81 13.94 15.65
N SER A 150 -9.16 12.80 16.23
CA SER A 150 -10.55 12.35 16.34
C SER A 150 -10.93 12.16 17.80
N SER A 151 -12.10 12.66 18.19
CA SER A 151 -12.69 12.40 19.50
C SER A 151 -14.09 11.82 19.39
N TYR A 152 -14.40 10.88 20.25
CA TYR A 152 -15.67 10.19 20.33
C TYR A 152 -16.16 10.18 21.77
N THR A 153 -17.42 10.57 21.98
CA THR A 153 -18.05 10.59 23.30
C THR A 153 -18.97 9.39 23.47
N MET A 154 -18.55 8.43 24.28
CA MET A 154 -19.34 7.24 24.58
C MET A 154 -20.22 7.44 25.81
N GLN A 155 -21.41 6.84 25.79
CA GLN A 155 -22.25 6.69 26.96
C GLN A 155 -21.70 5.54 27.83
N THR A 156 -21.63 5.77 29.13
CA THR A 156 -21.26 4.73 30.10
C THR A 156 -22.43 3.80 30.36
N ASN A 157 -22.17 2.61 30.93
CA ASN A 157 -23.25 1.70 31.29
C ASN A 157 -24.17 2.25 32.39
N ALA A 158 -25.38 1.68 32.53
CA ALA A 158 -26.38 2.13 33.48
C ALA A 158 -25.90 2.13 34.95
N LEU A 159 -24.95 1.26 35.30
CA LEU A 159 -24.37 1.22 36.65
C LEU A 159 -23.48 2.45 36.89
N SER A 160 -22.60 2.79 35.97
CA SER A 160 -21.74 3.98 36.05
C SER A 160 -22.54 5.29 35.99
N GLN A 161 -23.62 5.32 35.21
CA GLN A 161 -24.54 6.45 35.17
C GLN A 161 -25.24 6.69 36.51
N ALA A 162 -25.58 5.63 37.25
CA ALA A 162 -26.18 5.72 38.58
C ALA A 162 -25.23 6.39 39.60
N PHE A 163 -23.92 6.34 39.35
CA PHE A 163 -22.88 7.03 40.14
C PHE A 163 -22.47 8.40 39.56
N GLY A 164 -23.24 8.92 38.59
CA GLY A 164 -23.07 10.27 38.04
C GLY A 164 -22.09 10.38 36.87
N TRP A 165 -21.47 9.28 36.44
CA TRP A 165 -20.54 9.27 35.30
C TRP A 165 -21.34 8.95 34.06
N LYS A 166 -21.85 9.97 33.36
CA LYS A 166 -22.78 9.78 32.23
C LYS A 166 -22.09 9.55 30.90
N THR A 167 -20.95 10.20 30.68
CA THR A 167 -20.23 10.15 29.41
C THR A 167 -18.73 10.14 29.64
N VAL A 168 -18.00 9.53 28.71
CA VAL A 168 -16.54 9.65 28.63
C VAL A 168 -16.14 9.95 27.19
N THR A 169 -15.30 10.97 27.02
CA THR A 169 -14.72 11.31 25.72
C THR A 169 -13.35 10.65 25.58
N ILE A 170 -13.18 9.88 24.52
CA ILE A 170 -11.87 9.35 24.11
C ILE A 170 -11.34 10.12 22.90
N SER A 171 -10.04 10.37 22.89
CA SER A 171 -9.34 11.00 21.77
C SER A 171 -8.21 10.12 21.24
N ALA A 172 -8.00 10.21 19.94
CA ALA A 172 -6.89 9.62 19.21
C ALA A 172 -6.24 10.69 18.31
N TYR A 173 -4.92 10.63 18.20
CA TYR A 173 -4.13 11.51 17.36
C TYR A 173 -3.21 10.66 16.49
N GLY A 174 -3.18 10.95 15.20
CA GLY A 174 -2.25 10.36 14.26
C GLY A 174 -1.67 11.42 13.37
N LYS A 175 -0.36 11.32 13.12
CA LYS A 175 0.37 12.20 12.21
C LYS A 175 0.96 11.35 11.10
N ALA A 176 0.74 11.78 9.86
CA ALA A 176 1.38 11.21 8.68
C ALA A 176 2.06 12.31 7.88
N GLU A 177 3.21 11.98 7.31
CA GLU A 177 3.95 12.85 6.42
C GLU A 177 4.05 12.19 5.04
N ALA A 178 3.83 12.98 4.00
CA ALA A 178 4.01 12.60 2.61
C ALA A 178 4.76 13.70 1.86
N SER A 179 5.55 13.34 0.86
CA SER A 179 6.37 14.32 0.13
C SER A 179 6.25 14.14 -1.37
N THR A 180 6.01 15.24 -2.10
CA THR A 180 6.21 15.35 -3.56
C THR A 180 7.55 15.98 -3.91
N VAL A 181 8.41 16.24 -2.92
CA VAL A 181 9.74 16.83 -3.11
C VAL A 181 10.60 15.91 -3.99
N THR A 182 10.70 16.26 -5.27
CA THR A 182 11.76 15.83 -6.18
C THR A 182 13.01 16.62 -5.84
N SER A 183 13.78 16.14 -4.86
CA SER A 183 15.06 16.65 -4.32
C SER A 183 14.98 17.44 -3.01
N SER A 184 15.45 16.78 -1.96
CA SER A 184 16.12 17.44 -0.85
C SER A 184 17.24 18.33 -1.42
N THR A 185 17.34 19.55 -0.93
CA THR A 185 18.55 20.37 -0.98
C THR A 185 19.61 19.71 -0.08
N GLY A 186 20.25 18.67 -0.62
CA GLY A 186 21.15 17.71 0.04
C GLY A 186 21.02 16.32 -0.65
N PRO A 187 22.02 15.45 -0.64
CA PRO A 187 22.17 14.41 -1.66
C PRO A 187 21.23 13.19 -1.48
N GLU A 188 19.91 13.33 -1.65
CA GLU A 188 18.95 12.22 -1.53
C GLU A 188 17.80 12.30 -2.55
N GLY A 189 18.07 11.96 -3.82
CA GLY A 189 17.11 11.20 -4.62
C GLY A 189 17.09 9.75 -4.11
N ASN A 190 15.99 9.01 -4.29
CA ASN A 190 15.97 7.60 -3.90
C ASN A 190 17.01 6.84 -4.76
N PRO A 191 18.12 6.35 -4.17
CA PRO A 191 19.14 5.65 -4.94
C PRO A 191 18.50 4.46 -5.67
N LEU A 192 18.84 4.30 -6.94
CA LEU A 192 18.34 3.20 -7.75
C LEU A 192 19.43 2.61 -8.62
N SER A 193 19.31 1.31 -8.85
CA SER A 193 20.15 0.56 -9.77
C SER A 193 19.26 -0.09 -10.82
N MET A 194 19.43 0.27 -12.08
CA MET A 194 18.63 -0.24 -13.20
C MET A 194 19.51 -0.98 -14.20
N TYR A 195 19.06 -2.14 -14.65
CA TYR A 195 19.73 -2.91 -15.70
C TYR A 195 18.79 -3.17 -16.87
N LEU A 196 19.23 -2.86 -18.08
CA LEU A 196 18.45 -3.09 -19.29
C LEU A 196 18.88 -4.41 -19.95
N ALA A 197 17.95 -5.33 -20.17
CA ALA A 197 18.13 -6.52 -20.98
C ALA A 197 17.37 -6.32 -22.30
N LEU A 198 18.10 -6.03 -23.38
CA LEU A 198 17.54 -5.48 -24.62
C LEU A 198 17.69 -6.42 -25.81
N ASP A 199 16.57 -6.78 -26.43
CA ASP A 199 16.58 -7.54 -27.67
C ASP A 199 17.18 -6.74 -28.83
N ARG A 200 18.14 -7.35 -29.53
CA ARG A 200 18.68 -6.88 -30.80
C ARG A 200 18.76 -8.02 -31.82
N SER A 201 17.85 -8.99 -31.72
CA SER A 201 17.67 -10.05 -32.70
C SER A 201 17.35 -9.51 -34.09
N GLY A 202 17.38 -10.39 -35.10
CA GLY A 202 17.12 -10.02 -36.48
C GLY A 202 15.72 -9.43 -36.70
N SER A 203 14.70 -9.86 -35.95
CA SER A 203 13.34 -9.31 -36.02
C SER A 203 13.29 -7.84 -35.62
N MET A 204 14.24 -7.37 -34.80
CA MET A 204 14.35 -5.95 -34.44
C MET A 204 14.77 -5.05 -35.62
N ASN A 205 15.15 -5.63 -36.77
CA ASN A 205 15.41 -4.87 -37.99
C ASN A 205 14.14 -4.59 -38.80
N ASP A 206 13.01 -5.21 -38.46
CA ASP A 206 11.75 -5.01 -39.17
C ASP A 206 11.26 -3.57 -39.05
N ALA A 207 10.65 -3.09 -40.13
CA ALA A 207 9.99 -1.79 -40.14
C ALA A 207 8.77 -1.78 -39.21
N THR A 208 8.56 -0.66 -38.53
CA THR A 208 7.35 -0.35 -37.77
C THR A 208 6.39 0.45 -38.64
N ASP A 209 5.15 0.63 -38.20
CA ASP A 209 4.17 1.48 -38.90
C ASP A 209 4.43 2.99 -38.69
N THR A 210 5.51 3.38 -38.01
CA THR A 210 5.83 4.79 -37.75
C THR A 210 6.84 5.31 -38.75
N THR A 211 6.49 6.39 -39.45
CA THR A 211 7.35 7.03 -40.45
C THR A 211 8.10 8.24 -39.92
N TYR A 212 9.25 8.55 -40.52
CA TYR A 212 9.96 9.82 -40.36
C TYR A 212 10.45 10.35 -41.70
N SER A 213 10.55 11.68 -41.80
CA SER A 213 11.15 12.35 -42.94
C SER A 213 12.66 12.39 -42.78
N THR A 214 13.37 11.94 -43.80
CA THR A 214 14.84 12.00 -43.84
C THR A 214 15.32 12.36 -45.24
N THR A 215 16.62 12.52 -45.36
CA THR A 215 17.29 12.81 -46.61
C THR A 215 17.84 11.51 -47.18
N CYS A 216 17.28 11.06 -48.31
CA CYS A 216 17.77 9.93 -49.05
C CYS A 216 18.81 10.38 -50.09
N THR A 217 19.74 9.48 -50.37
CA THR A 217 20.75 9.68 -51.41
C THR A 217 20.71 8.52 -52.39
N ASP A 218 20.65 8.84 -53.67
CA ASP A 218 20.78 7.88 -54.77
C ASP A 218 22.10 8.15 -55.49
N THR A 219 22.94 7.12 -55.61
CA THR A 219 24.25 7.20 -56.25
C THR A 219 24.25 6.30 -57.48
N TYR A 220 24.43 6.90 -58.64
CA TYR A 220 24.57 6.18 -59.91
C TYR A 220 25.91 6.50 -60.57
N TRP A 221 26.39 5.54 -61.36
CA TRP A 221 27.71 5.63 -61.98
C TRP A 221 27.63 6.24 -63.38
N THR A 222 28.43 7.27 -63.63
CA THR A 222 28.60 7.86 -64.96
C THR A 222 30.02 7.62 -65.48
N TRP A 223 30.25 7.82 -66.78
CA TRP A 223 31.60 7.76 -67.36
C TRP A 223 32.58 8.76 -66.71
N PHE A 224 32.07 9.81 -66.06
CA PHE A 224 32.86 10.84 -65.36
C PHE A 224 33.00 10.59 -63.84
N GLY A 225 32.49 9.47 -63.33
CA GLY A 225 32.50 9.11 -61.91
C GLY A 225 31.10 9.01 -61.28
N PRO A 226 31.02 8.77 -59.96
CA PRO A 226 29.76 8.64 -59.25
C PRO A 226 29.06 10.00 -59.11
N VAL A 227 27.77 10.05 -59.46
CA VAL A 227 26.91 11.21 -59.20
C VAL A 227 25.94 10.83 -58.09
N THR A 228 25.84 11.70 -57.08
CA THR A 228 25.01 11.48 -55.89
C THR A 228 23.90 12.53 -55.83
N ASN A 229 22.66 12.09 -55.95
CA ASN A 229 21.46 12.93 -55.85
C ASN A 229 20.85 12.80 -54.46
N THR A 230 20.54 13.94 -53.85
CA THR A 230 20.01 14.03 -52.50
C THR A 230 18.57 14.54 -52.54
N TYR A 231 17.60 13.82 -51.95
CA TYR A 231 16.18 14.21 -51.95
C TYR A 231 15.50 13.86 -50.62
N ALA A 232 14.40 14.55 -50.31
CA ALA A 232 13.59 14.25 -49.14
C ALA A 232 12.76 12.98 -49.39
N CYS A 233 12.79 12.05 -48.44
CA CYS A 233 12.06 10.79 -48.50
C CYS A 233 11.44 10.46 -47.14
N THR A 234 10.38 9.66 -47.17
CA THR A 234 9.75 9.10 -45.96
C THR A 234 10.25 7.69 -45.77
N GLN A 235 10.78 7.40 -44.58
CA GLN A 235 11.26 6.07 -44.18
C GLN A 235 10.49 5.59 -42.96
N TYR A 236 10.42 4.28 -42.78
CA TYR A 236 9.84 3.68 -41.58
C TYR A 236 10.93 3.50 -40.52
N TYR A 237 10.61 3.77 -39.26
CA TYR A 237 11.50 3.39 -38.16
C TYR A 237 11.58 1.88 -38.08
N THR A 238 12.78 1.32 -38.02
CA THR A 238 12.96 -0.08 -37.62
C THR A 238 12.73 -0.24 -36.12
N LYS A 239 12.37 -1.43 -35.67
CA LYS A 239 12.09 -1.67 -34.24
C LYS A 239 13.30 -1.32 -33.36
N ILE A 240 14.52 -1.61 -33.81
CA ILE A 240 15.75 -1.24 -33.09
C ILE A 240 15.96 0.29 -33.02
N GLN A 241 15.54 1.05 -34.04
CA GLN A 241 15.56 2.52 -33.98
C GLN A 241 14.53 3.03 -32.97
N SER A 242 13.34 2.43 -32.93
CA SER A 242 12.32 2.75 -31.92
C SER A 242 12.82 2.49 -30.51
N LEU A 243 13.54 1.38 -30.29
CA LEU A 243 14.18 1.08 -29.01
C LEU A 243 15.20 2.15 -28.61
N LYS A 244 16.06 2.60 -29.55
CA LYS A 244 17.03 3.67 -29.30
C LYS A 244 16.35 4.95 -28.81
N LEU A 245 15.26 5.36 -29.46
CA LEU A 245 14.46 6.51 -29.04
C LEU A 245 13.82 6.31 -27.65
N ALA A 246 13.33 5.11 -27.37
CA ALA A 246 12.69 4.79 -26.10
C ALA A 246 13.69 4.84 -24.92
N VAL A 247 14.89 4.28 -25.10
CA VAL A 247 15.96 4.35 -24.09
C VAL A 247 16.44 5.78 -23.90
N GLN A 248 16.54 6.58 -24.97
CA GLN A 248 16.84 8.02 -24.84
C GLN A 248 15.76 8.75 -24.03
N SER A 249 14.47 8.44 -24.23
CA SER A 249 13.38 9.03 -23.44
C SER A 249 13.45 8.62 -21.97
N LEU A 250 13.71 7.33 -21.67
CA LEU A 250 13.96 6.86 -20.32
C LEU A 250 15.14 7.61 -19.67
N ALA A 251 16.26 7.69 -20.37
CA ALA A 251 17.45 8.39 -19.91
C ALA A 251 17.16 9.87 -19.62
N ALA A 252 16.40 10.55 -20.49
CA ALA A 252 15.97 11.93 -20.26
C ALA A 252 15.11 12.08 -18.99
N LYS A 253 14.20 11.13 -18.72
CA LYS A 253 13.39 11.13 -17.48
C LYS A 253 14.22 10.86 -16.24
N LEU A 254 15.18 9.94 -16.30
CA LEU A 254 16.09 9.67 -15.19
C LEU A 254 16.99 10.89 -14.93
N ASN A 255 17.62 11.46 -15.96
CA ASN A 255 18.49 12.63 -15.84
C ASN A 255 17.75 13.88 -15.34
N ALA A 256 16.48 14.06 -15.72
CA ALA A 256 15.66 15.16 -15.21
C ALA A 256 15.43 15.06 -13.69
N ASN A 257 15.44 13.86 -13.13
CA ASN A 257 15.30 13.61 -11.69
C ASN A 257 16.64 13.38 -10.96
N ASP A 258 17.74 13.22 -11.71
CA ASP A 258 19.11 13.10 -11.19
C ASP A 258 20.11 13.90 -12.05
N PRO A 259 20.06 15.24 -12.04
CA PRO A 259 20.91 16.08 -12.89
C PRO A 259 22.41 15.92 -12.60
N THR A 260 22.77 15.48 -11.39
CA THR A 260 24.16 15.29 -10.94
C THR A 260 24.65 13.85 -11.08
N ASN A 261 23.84 12.94 -11.64
CA ASN A 261 24.15 11.50 -11.80
C ASN A 261 24.60 10.84 -10.47
N SER A 262 23.97 11.21 -9.37
CA SER A 262 24.36 10.80 -8.01
C SER A 262 23.45 9.74 -7.39
N TYR A 263 22.34 9.38 -8.05
CA TYR A 263 21.35 8.41 -7.53
C TYR A 263 21.06 7.26 -8.48
N VAL A 264 21.17 7.52 -9.78
CA VAL A 264 20.86 6.52 -10.80
C VAL A 264 22.16 5.84 -11.22
N ARG A 265 22.23 4.54 -10.99
CA ARG A 265 23.23 3.68 -11.63
C ARG A 265 22.57 2.81 -12.68
N MET A 266 23.13 2.80 -13.87
CA MET A 266 22.61 2.00 -14.98
C MET A 266 23.64 1.05 -15.56
N GLY A 267 23.18 -0.13 -15.93
CA GLY A 267 23.88 -1.10 -16.76
C GLY A 267 22.96 -1.57 -17.88
N ALA A 268 23.54 -2.22 -18.88
CA ALA A 268 22.77 -2.81 -19.96
C ALA A 268 23.51 -4.01 -20.54
N ASP A 269 22.73 -4.96 -21.04
CA ASP A 269 23.20 -6.01 -21.91
C ASP A 269 22.16 -6.21 -23.01
N SER A 270 22.64 -6.44 -24.21
CA SER A 270 21.80 -6.74 -25.36
C SER A 270 21.99 -8.18 -25.76
N TYR A 271 21.03 -8.73 -26.49
CA TYR A 271 21.11 -10.14 -26.87
C TYR A 271 20.52 -10.37 -28.25
N ASN A 272 21.05 -11.38 -28.91
CA ASN A 272 20.44 -12.05 -30.05
C ASN A 272 20.45 -13.56 -29.79
N SER A 273 21.06 -14.40 -30.64
CA SER A 273 21.30 -15.82 -30.36
C SER A 273 22.14 -16.06 -29.09
N ALA A 274 22.82 -15.03 -28.57
CA ALA A 274 23.51 -15.01 -27.28
C ALA A 274 23.54 -13.57 -26.71
N ALA A 275 23.98 -13.43 -25.47
CA ALA A 275 24.25 -12.12 -24.87
C ALA A 275 25.52 -11.48 -25.42
N ASP A 276 25.53 -10.15 -25.47
CA ASP A 276 26.66 -9.35 -25.91
C ASP A 276 27.68 -9.07 -24.80
N ALA A 277 28.71 -8.30 -25.16
CA ALA A 277 29.52 -7.63 -24.17
C ALA A 277 28.64 -6.63 -23.38
N GLN A 278 28.45 -6.90 -22.09
CA GLN A 278 27.69 -6.03 -21.19
C GLN A 278 28.29 -4.62 -21.02
N GLN A 279 27.42 -3.62 -20.93
CA GLN A 279 27.72 -2.32 -20.35
C GLN A 279 27.59 -2.41 -18.82
N ALA A 280 28.74 -2.40 -18.14
CA ALA A 280 28.80 -2.48 -16.68
C ALA A 280 28.05 -1.32 -15.99
N MET A 281 27.57 -1.59 -14.77
CA MET A 281 26.88 -0.63 -13.91
C MET A 281 27.73 0.63 -13.67
N GLY A 282 27.20 1.79 -14.01
CA GLY A 282 27.86 3.08 -13.82
C GLY A 282 26.89 4.18 -13.45
N TRP A 283 27.42 5.29 -12.93
CA TRP A 283 26.62 6.49 -12.62
C TRP A 283 26.08 7.14 -13.88
N GLY A 284 24.80 7.53 -13.81
CA GLY A 284 24.09 8.19 -14.90
C GLY A 284 23.69 7.26 -16.04
N THR A 285 23.15 7.87 -17.08
CA THR A 285 22.50 7.16 -18.19
C THR A 285 23.35 7.15 -19.47
N ALA A 286 24.37 8.02 -19.57
CA ALA A 286 25.09 8.32 -20.81
C ALA A 286 25.78 7.10 -21.44
N LYS A 287 26.43 6.25 -20.61
CA LYS A 287 27.12 5.04 -21.11
C LYS A 287 26.15 4.03 -21.72
N VAL A 288 25.00 3.85 -21.08
CA VAL A 288 23.92 2.99 -21.56
C VAL A 288 23.32 3.55 -22.85
N VAL A 289 23.08 4.86 -22.94
CA VAL A 289 22.58 5.48 -24.19
C VAL A 289 23.58 5.27 -25.33
N SER A 290 24.88 5.43 -25.09
CA SER A 290 25.93 5.16 -26.08
C SER A 290 25.93 3.69 -26.52
N TYR A 291 25.87 2.77 -25.55
CA TYR A 291 25.77 1.33 -25.80
C TYR A 291 24.57 0.99 -26.69
N VAL A 292 23.38 1.50 -26.36
CA VAL A 292 22.14 1.23 -27.10
C VAL A 292 22.18 1.84 -28.50
N ASN A 293 22.75 3.04 -28.66
CA ASN A 293 22.89 3.67 -29.98
C ASN A 293 23.79 2.88 -30.93
N ALA A 294 24.76 2.13 -30.41
CA ALA A 294 25.66 1.28 -31.20
C ALA A 294 25.03 -0.05 -31.64
N LEU A 295 23.88 -0.45 -31.08
CA LEU A 295 23.27 -1.75 -31.37
C LEU A 295 22.84 -1.89 -32.83
N GLN A 296 23.02 -3.09 -33.36
CA GLN A 296 22.59 -3.51 -34.69
C GLN A 296 21.78 -4.80 -34.57
N ALA A 297 20.62 -4.82 -35.24
CA ALA A 297 19.71 -5.96 -35.23
C ALA A 297 20.28 -7.11 -36.07
N SER A 298 20.42 -8.30 -35.47
CA SER A 298 20.94 -9.50 -36.17
C SER A 298 20.73 -10.77 -35.34
N GLY A 299 20.68 -11.94 -35.99
CA GLY A 299 20.65 -13.25 -35.32
C GLY A 299 19.26 -13.66 -34.78
N GLY A 300 19.21 -14.74 -34.00
CA GLY A 300 17.98 -15.18 -33.32
C GLY A 300 17.83 -14.52 -31.95
N THR A 301 17.11 -15.17 -31.03
CA THR A 301 16.67 -14.55 -29.77
C THR A 301 16.86 -15.49 -28.56
N ASP A 302 17.76 -15.12 -27.65
CA ASP A 302 18.04 -15.80 -26.38
C ASP A 302 18.43 -14.76 -25.30
N ALA A 303 17.46 -14.44 -24.44
CA ALA A 303 17.63 -13.48 -23.36
C ALA A 303 18.36 -14.04 -22.12
N THR A 304 18.70 -15.34 -22.10
CA THR A 304 19.20 -16.03 -20.91
C THR A 304 20.47 -15.37 -20.37
N GLY A 305 21.42 -15.07 -21.26
CA GLY A 305 22.70 -14.46 -20.88
C GLY A 305 22.54 -13.02 -20.35
N ALA A 306 21.73 -12.20 -21.03
CA ALA A 306 21.53 -10.80 -20.64
C ALA A 306 20.80 -10.67 -19.29
N LEU A 307 19.82 -11.54 -19.04
CA LEU A 307 19.15 -11.60 -17.74
C LEU A 307 20.05 -12.18 -16.64
N ALA A 308 20.93 -13.12 -16.97
CA ALA A 308 21.96 -13.60 -16.03
C ALA A 308 22.94 -12.48 -15.66
N ALA A 309 23.36 -11.65 -16.62
CA ALA A 309 24.20 -10.48 -16.38
C ALA A 309 23.49 -9.45 -15.51
N ALA A 310 22.21 -9.14 -15.81
CA ALA A 310 21.37 -8.27 -15.01
C ALA A 310 21.24 -8.77 -13.56
N TYR A 311 20.96 -10.06 -13.38
CA TYR A 311 20.84 -10.68 -12.06
C TYR A 311 22.17 -10.62 -11.30
N SER A 312 23.28 -10.98 -11.94
CA SER A 312 24.61 -10.93 -11.32
C SER A 312 24.98 -9.51 -10.86
N ALA A 313 24.62 -8.50 -11.65
CA ALA A 313 24.87 -7.09 -11.33
C ALA A 313 24.01 -6.59 -10.14
N LEU A 314 22.75 -7.03 -10.03
CA LEU A 314 21.77 -6.45 -9.11
C LEU A 314 21.50 -7.27 -7.85
N LYS A 315 21.73 -8.59 -7.85
CA LYS A 315 21.40 -9.49 -6.73
C LYS A 315 21.85 -8.96 -5.37
N ALA A 316 21.07 -9.18 -4.32
CA ALA A 316 21.29 -8.57 -3.00
C ALA A 316 22.61 -9.02 -2.33
N SER A 317 23.11 -10.20 -2.73
CA SER A 317 24.42 -10.73 -2.34
C SER A 317 25.59 -9.95 -2.94
N ASN A 318 25.40 -9.30 -4.10
CA ASN A 318 26.41 -8.43 -4.70
C ASN A 318 26.42 -7.07 -3.99
N LYS A 319 27.50 -6.80 -3.25
CA LYS A 319 27.65 -5.55 -2.46
C LYS A 319 28.19 -4.37 -3.26
N THR A 320 28.46 -4.52 -4.55
CA THR A 320 29.00 -3.45 -5.41
C THR A 320 28.07 -2.24 -5.45
N GLU A 321 26.78 -2.47 -5.72
CA GLU A 321 25.81 -1.37 -5.80
C GLU A 321 25.51 -0.76 -4.43
N ALA A 322 25.43 -1.58 -3.37
CA ALA A 322 25.28 -1.07 -2.01
C ALA A 322 26.47 -0.19 -1.56
N LYS A 323 27.69 -0.56 -1.97
CA LYS A 323 28.89 0.23 -1.73
C LYS A 323 28.89 1.52 -2.55
N ALA A 324 28.44 1.48 -3.80
CA ALA A 324 28.34 2.65 -4.65
C ALA A 324 27.33 3.67 -4.10
N HIS A 325 26.12 3.21 -3.73
CA HIS A 325 25.07 4.04 -3.13
C HIS A 325 25.34 4.42 -1.68
N LYS A 326 26.34 3.81 -1.03
CA LYS A 326 26.64 3.97 0.42
C LYS A 326 25.47 3.58 1.34
N THR A 327 24.50 2.84 0.82
CA THR A 327 23.33 2.34 1.55
C THR A 327 22.92 0.99 0.97
N SER A 328 22.31 0.13 1.78
CA SER A 328 21.61 -1.07 1.29
C SER A 328 20.14 -0.80 0.94
N ASP A 329 19.62 0.35 1.34
CA ASP A 329 18.25 0.80 1.09
C ASP A 329 18.20 1.58 -0.23
N PHE A 330 18.05 0.84 -1.32
CA PHE A 330 17.93 1.38 -2.68
C PHE A 330 17.13 0.39 -3.54
N LYS A 331 16.46 0.92 -4.55
CA LYS A 331 15.63 0.11 -5.45
C LYS A 331 16.44 -0.51 -6.58
N ARG A 332 16.05 -1.72 -6.99
CA ARG A 332 16.71 -2.48 -8.07
C ARG A 332 15.68 -2.83 -9.13
N TYR A 333 15.99 -2.49 -10.37
CA TYR A 333 15.09 -2.65 -11.50
C TYR A 333 15.78 -3.38 -12.65
N VAL A 334 15.07 -4.32 -13.27
CA VAL A 334 15.42 -4.86 -14.59
C VAL A 334 14.38 -4.35 -15.58
N VAL A 335 14.83 -3.86 -16.74
CA VAL A 335 13.96 -3.53 -17.86
C VAL A 335 14.26 -4.52 -18.98
N PHE A 336 13.31 -5.42 -19.24
CA PHE A 336 13.43 -6.52 -20.19
C PHE A 336 12.53 -6.28 -21.40
N LEU A 337 13.12 -6.18 -22.59
CA LEU A 337 12.38 -5.95 -23.83
C LEU A 337 12.68 -7.06 -24.83
N THR A 338 11.64 -7.53 -25.55
CA THR A 338 11.74 -8.35 -26.76
C THR A 338 10.61 -8.02 -27.74
N ASP A 339 10.88 -8.18 -29.03
CA ASP A 339 9.87 -8.14 -30.10
C ASP A 339 9.48 -9.53 -30.63
N GLY A 340 10.00 -10.58 -30.00
CA GLY A 340 9.98 -11.92 -30.52
C GLY A 340 9.74 -12.97 -29.45
N GLU A 341 9.96 -14.21 -29.84
CA GLU A 341 9.93 -15.36 -28.95
C GLU A 341 11.33 -15.96 -28.85
N MET A 342 11.60 -16.77 -27.82
CA MET A 342 12.95 -17.32 -27.62
C MET A 342 13.24 -18.40 -28.67
N THR A 343 14.15 -18.14 -29.60
CA THR A 343 14.48 -19.02 -30.73
C THR A 343 15.91 -19.56 -30.71
N GLY A 344 16.79 -19.00 -29.86
CA GLY A 344 18.21 -19.33 -29.85
C GLY A 344 18.90 -18.96 -31.15
N ASN A 345 19.68 -19.88 -31.73
CA ASN A 345 20.32 -19.70 -33.04
C ASN A 345 19.46 -20.23 -34.20
N SER A 346 18.13 -20.22 -34.05
CA SER A 346 17.18 -20.70 -35.06
C SER A 346 16.10 -19.65 -35.31
N ASN A 347 15.17 -19.95 -36.23
CA ASN A 347 13.98 -19.12 -36.49
C ASN A 347 12.70 -19.71 -35.88
N THR A 348 12.84 -20.72 -35.03
CA THR A 348 11.71 -21.44 -34.43
C THR A 348 11.77 -21.30 -32.92
N TRP A 349 10.60 -21.12 -32.29
CA TRP A 349 10.50 -21.08 -30.85
C TRP A 349 11.11 -22.33 -30.18
N ASN A 350 11.84 -22.10 -29.09
CA ASN A 350 12.52 -23.11 -28.33
C ASN A 350 12.05 -23.09 -26.86
N ALA A 351 11.28 -24.11 -26.49
CA ALA A 351 10.73 -24.26 -25.14
C ALA A 351 11.78 -24.30 -24.02
N THR A 352 12.96 -24.86 -24.29
CA THR A 352 14.03 -24.95 -23.29
C THR A 352 14.61 -23.58 -22.98
N ILE A 353 14.86 -22.76 -24.01
CA ILE A 353 15.37 -21.39 -23.84
C ILE A 353 14.30 -20.53 -23.15
N ASP A 354 13.04 -20.63 -23.59
CA ASP A 354 11.90 -19.97 -22.94
C ASP A 354 11.82 -20.31 -21.44
N SER A 355 11.94 -21.59 -21.09
CA SER A 355 11.96 -22.03 -19.70
C SER A 355 13.17 -21.50 -18.92
N ASN A 356 14.35 -21.42 -19.53
CA ASN A 356 15.54 -20.87 -18.89
C ASN A 356 15.37 -19.38 -18.57
N VAL A 357 14.79 -18.61 -19.49
CA VAL A 357 14.46 -17.19 -19.28
C VAL A 357 13.45 -17.04 -18.13
N ARG A 358 12.38 -17.84 -18.11
CA ARG A 358 11.40 -17.84 -17.00
C ARG A 358 12.04 -18.15 -15.66
N ASN A 359 12.94 -19.13 -15.62
CA ASN A 359 13.67 -19.49 -14.40
C ASN A 359 14.55 -18.33 -13.92
N MET A 360 15.21 -17.62 -14.83
CA MET A 360 15.99 -16.42 -14.47
C MET A 360 15.09 -15.30 -13.93
N CYS A 361 13.94 -15.04 -14.56
CA CYS A 361 12.95 -14.07 -14.06
C CYS A 361 12.48 -14.41 -12.64
N ASN A 362 12.25 -15.69 -12.33
CA ASN A 362 11.90 -16.13 -10.98
C ASN A 362 13.02 -15.85 -9.97
N GLN A 363 14.28 -16.10 -10.34
CA GLN A 363 15.43 -15.82 -9.47
C GLN A 363 15.56 -14.32 -9.18
N ILE A 364 15.45 -13.48 -10.21
CA ILE A 364 15.49 -12.02 -10.08
C ILE A 364 14.38 -11.53 -9.13
N LYS A 365 13.14 -11.99 -9.33
CA LYS A 365 12.00 -11.62 -8.47
C LYS A 365 12.17 -12.11 -7.03
N ALA A 366 12.71 -13.31 -6.83
CA ALA A 366 12.97 -13.87 -5.49
C ALA A 366 13.95 -13.00 -4.69
N ASP A 367 14.89 -12.35 -5.36
CA ASP A 367 15.85 -11.40 -4.77
C ASP A 367 15.28 -9.98 -4.58
N LYS A 368 13.95 -9.82 -4.73
CA LYS A 368 13.21 -8.54 -4.61
C LYS A 368 13.67 -7.46 -5.60
N ILE A 369 14.11 -7.90 -6.78
CA ILE A 369 14.39 -7.01 -7.91
C ILE A 369 13.12 -6.92 -8.75
N GLU A 370 12.67 -5.69 -9.03
CA GLU A 370 11.46 -5.45 -9.80
C GLU A 370 11.79 -5.54 -11.31
N ILE A 371 11.02 -6.31 -12.07
CA ILE A 371 11.19 -6.51 -13.52
C ILE A 371 10.08 -5.80 -14.27
N PHE A 372 10.45 -4.74 -14.98
CA PHE A 372 9.63 -4.13 -16.03
C PHE A 372 9.84 -4.88 -17.34
N THR A 373 8.77 -5.25 -18.02
CA THR A 373 8.83 -5.96 -19.30
C THR A 373 8.09 -5.20 -20.39
N VAL A 374 8.66 -5.15 -21.59
CA VAL A 374 8.06 -4.46 -22.73
C VAL A 374 8.00 -5.39 -23.94
N ALA A 375 6.78 -5.79 -24.31
CA ALA A 375 6.51 -6.62 -25.49
C ALA A 375 6.30 -5.70 -26.70
N PHE A 376 7.26 -5.66 -27.61
CA PHE A 376 7.21 -4.73 -28.73
C PHE A 376 6.82 -5.42 -30.04
N ASN A 377 5.55 -5.38 -30.41
CA ASN A 377 5.00 -6.10 -31.56
C ASN A 377 5.34 -7.62 -31.53
N ALA A 378 5.33 -8.20 -30.33
CA ALA A 378 5.76 -9.57 -30.07
C ALA A 378 4.66 -10.62 -30.35
N PRO A 379 5.04 -11.85 -30.77
CA PRO A 379 4.11 -12.97 -30.94
C PRO A 379 3.56 -13.48 -29.60
N PRO A 380 2.52 -14.34 -29.60
CA PRO A 380 1.88 -14.82 -28.36
C PRO A 380 2.83 -15.44 -27.33
N ASN A 381 3.83 -16.22 -27.76
CA ASN A 381 4.82 -16.80 -26.85
C ASN A 381 5.70 -15.73 -26.19
N GLY A 382 6.16 -14.73 -26.96
CA GLY A 382 6.91 -13.58 -26.44
C GLY A 382 6.11 -12.77 -25.43
N LYS A 383 4.83 -12.50 -25.73
CA LYS A 383 3.92 -11.83 -24.78
C LYS A 383 3.71 -12.64 -23.51
N SER A 384 3.49 -13.95 -23.62
CA SER A 384 3.34 -14.86 -22.47
C SER A 384 4.60 -14.88 -21.59
N LEU A 385 5.79 -14.88 -22.20
CA LEU A 385 7.06 -14.85 -21.50
C LEU A 385 7.25 -13.55 -20.73
N LEU A 386 7.04 -12.42 -21.40
CA LEU A 386 7.20 -11.10 -20.79
C LEU A 386 6.17 -10.85 -19.69
N ASN A 387 4.91 -11.22 -19.91
CA ASN A 387 3.87 -11.11 -18.88
C ASN A 387 4.23 -11.92 -17.62
N PHE A 388 4.76 -13.13 -17.79
CA PHE A 388 5.25 -13.95 -16.69
C PHE A 388 6.47 -13.34 -15.97
N CYS A 389 7.38 -12.75 -16.73
CA CYS A 389 8.61 -12.16 -16.19
C CYS A 389 8.35 -10.86 -15.42
N ALA A 390 7.32 -10.09 -15.78
CA ALA A 390 6.94 -8.88 -15.06
C ALA A 390 6.73 -9.14 -13.55
N THR A 391 7.05 -8.15 -12.71
CA THR A 391 6.76 -8.22 -11.26
C THR A 391 5.27 -8.38 -11.00
N ASP A 392 4.46 -7.55 -11.68
CA ASP A 392 3.01 -7.51 -11.61
C ASP A 392 2.44 -6.90 -12.90
N SER A 393 1.12 -6.73 -12.98
CA SER A 393 0.44 -6.17 -14.16
C SER A 393 0.85 -4.73 -14.50
N ASN A 394 1.29 -3.93 -13.52
CA ASN A 394 1.75 -2.55 -13.74
C ASN A 394 3.20 -2.50 -14.27
N HIS A 395 3.91 -3.63 -14.25
CA HIS A 395 5.26 -3.77 -14.79
C HIS A 395 5.29 -4.35 -16.20
N TYR A 396 4.14 -4.76 -16.74
CA TYR A 396 4.02 -5.28 -18.10
C TYR A 396 3.49 -4.21 -19.05
N PHE A 397 4.19 -4.01 -20.16
CA PHE A 397 3.82 -3.07 -21.22
C PHE A 397 3.76 -3.79 -22.56
N GLU A 398 2.71 -3.49 -23.33
CA GLU A 398 2.65 -3.83 -24.75
C GLU A 398 2.80 -2.57 -25.59
N ALA A 399 3.67 -2.63 -26.59
CA ALA A 399 3.86 -1.58 -27.57
C ALA A 399 3.69 -2.17 -28.97
N THR A 400 2.98 -1.47 -29.85
CA THR A 400 2.78 -1.90 -31.26
C THR A 400 3.43 -0.93 -32.25
N ASN A 401 3.85 0.25 -31.78
CA ASN A 401 4.50 1.28 -32.59
C ASN A 401 5.52 2.09 -31.77
N THR A 402 6.31 2.92 -32.44
CA THR A 402 7.38 3.72 -31.82
C THR A 402 6.87 4.63 -30.70
N ALA A 403 5.71 5.28 -30.88
CA ALA A 403 5.15 6.18 -29.88
C ALA A 403 4.77 5.43 -28.59
N SER A 404 4.09 4.28 -28.71
CA SER A 404 3.73 3.43 -27.57
C SER A 404 4.95 2.87 -26.84
N LEU A 405 6.02 2.54 -27.57
CA LEU A 405 7.27 2.08 -26.98
C LEU A 405 7.97 3.19 -26.18
N VAL A 406 8.07 4.39 -26.77
CA VAL A 406 8.61 5.58 -26.08
C VAL A 406 7.77 5.92 -24.84
N ALA A 407 6.44 5.81 -24.93
CA ALA A 407 5.54 6.03 -23.80
C ALA A 407 5.76 5.02 -22.67
N ALA A 408 5.95 3.73 -22.98
CA ALA A 408 6.26 2.71 -21.99
C ALA A 408 7.56 3.03 -21.23
N PHE A 409 8.65 3.30 -21.94
CA PHE A 409 9.93 3.67 -21.33
C PHE A 409 9.86 4.99 -20.53
N THR A 410 9.06 5.95 -21.02
CA THR A 410 8.78 7.19 -20.28
C THR A 410 8.04 6.90 -18.97
N SER A 411 7.08 5.99 -18.99
CA SER A 411 6.32 5.57 -17.81
C SER A 411 7.22 4.86 -16.81
N ILE A 412 8.07 3.93 -17.26
CA ILE A 412 9.08 3.26 -16.42
C ILE A 412 9.96 4.30 -15.72
N GLY A 413 10.53 5.24 -16.48
CA GLY A 413 11.35 6.32 -15.92
C GLY A 413 10.62 7.09 -14.81
N LYS A 414 9.39 7.54 -15.08
CA LYS A 414 8.55 8.23 -14.09
C LYS A 414 8.27 7.39 -12.84
N THR A 415 7.90 6.12 -13.00
CA THR A 415 7.58 5.24 -11.88
C THR A 415 8.79 5.01 -11.00
N THR A 416 9.96 4.77 -11.60
CA THR A 416 11.19 4.47 -10.86
C THR A 416 11.81 5.67 -10.14
N THR A 417 11.49 6.90 -10.56
CA THR A 417 12.00 8.13 -9.95
C THR A 417 11.02 8.77 -8.96
N LYS A 418 9.81 8.22 -8.77
CA LYS A 418 8.84 8.76 -7.80
C LYS A 418 9.35 8.56 -6.37
N PRO A 419 9.56 9.62 -5.56
CA PRO A 419 9.85 9.47 -4.15
C PRO A 419 8.61 8.88 -3.46
N THR A 420 8.74 7.67 -2.92
CA THR A 420 7.68 7.06 -2.11
C THR A 420 8.11 7.15 -0.65
N THR A 421 7.86 8.29 -0.01
CA THR A 421 8.05 8.45 1.44
C THR A 421 6.75 8.95 2.06
N THR A 422 5.75 8.07 2.11
CA THR A 422 4.60 8.23 3.02
C THR A 422 4.87 7.42 4.28
N ARG A 423 4.90 8.10 5.44
CA ARG A 423 5.20 7.46 6.72
C ARG A 423 4.37 8.07 7.84
N LEU A 424 3.97 7.23 8.80
CA LEU A 424 3.42 7.67 10.08
C LEU A 424 4.54 8.30 10.94
N THR A 425 4.23 9.41 11.61
CA THR A 425 5.16 10.19 12.44
C THR A 425 4.62 10.44 13.85
N ASN A 426 3.77 9.52 14.33
CA ASN A 426 3.10 9.54 15.64
C ASN A 426 4.02 9.78 16.82
#